data_AF-A0A537KA61-F1
#
_entry.id   AF-A0A537KA61-F1
#
_cell.length_a   1.000
_cell.length_b   1.000
_cell.length_c   1.000
_cell.angle_alpha   90.00
_cell.angle_beta   90.00
_cell.angle_gamma   90.00
#
_symmetry.space_group_name_H-M   'P 1'
#
loop_
_entity.id
_entity.type
_entity.pdbx_description
1 polymer ?
#
loop_
_entity_poly.entity_id
_entity_poly.type
_entity_poly.pdbx_seq_one_letter_code
_entity_poly.pdbx_strand_id
1 'polypeptide(L)'
;MPDASESTDLDLIVLAHLRGYPEELRRFSNLMKQAHPHGRTAVEFFLSRPVAGDSFLAALCRLVQAGEDIVTVVEAADLLGMPPGRVLELSGTPGFPRPLTGEGRHQVWRRTDITAFRNPGAPAAG
;
A
#
# COMPACT_ATOMS: atom_id res chain seq x y z
N MET A 1 18.62 -11.13 -16.31
CA MET A 1 18.72 -9.67 -16.21
C MET A 1 17.30 -9.18 -16.04
N PRO A 2 16.83 -8.82 -14.84
CA PRO A 2 15.52 -8.18 -14.71
C PRO A 2 15.60 -6.83 -15.44
N ASP A 3 14.58 -6.51 -16.22
CA ASP A 3 14.54 -5.32 -17.07
C ASP A 3 14.39 -4.08 -16.17
N ALA A 4 15.20 -3.04 -16.41
CA ALA A 4 15.15 -1.80 -15.62
C ALA A 4 13.76 -1.11 -15.67
N SER A 5 12.90 -1.51 -16.60
CA SER A 5 11.52 -1.05 -16.72
C SER A 5 10.59 -1.69 -15.68
N GLU A 6 10.76 -2.99 -15.36
CA GLU A 6 9.97 -3.68 -14.31
C GLU A 6 10.26 -3.07 -12.93
N SER A 7 11.51 -2.66 -12.75
CA SER A 7 12.03 -2.00 -11.56
C SER A 7 11.37 -0.63 -11.31
N THR A 8 11.25 0.19 -12.36
CA THR A 8 10.64 1.53 -12.24
C THR A 8 9.13 1.44 -11.97
N ASP A 9 8.47 0.39 -12.46
CA ASP A 9 7.04 0.16 -12.24
C ASP A 9 6.72 -0.08 -10.76
N LEU A 10 7.57 -0.85 -10.05
CA LEU A 10 7.39 -1.12 -8.62
C LEU A 10 7.46 0.15 -7.76
N ASP A 11 8.43 1.03 -8.04
CA ASP A 11 8.58 2.29 -7.31
C ASP A 11 7.36 3.21 -7.53
N LEU A 12 6.78 3.21 -8.75
CA LEU A 12 5.57 3.97 -9.07
C LEU A 12 4.32 3.40 -8.39
N ILE A 13 4.18 2.07 -8.33
CA ILE A 13 3.08 1.40 -7.61
C ILE A 13 3.14 1.78 -6.12
N VAL A 14 4.31 1.68 -5.50
CA VAL A 14 4.48 2.07 -4.09
C VAL A 14 4.15 3.56 -3.89
N LEU A 15 4.58 4.45 -4.79
CA LEU A 15 4.22 5.87 -4.73
C LEU A 15 2.70 6.12 -4.82
N ALA A 16 1.99 5.34 -5.64
CA ALA A 16 0.54 5.44 -5.76
C ALA A 16 -0.15 5.14 -4.42
N HIS A 17 0.26 4.06 -3.75
CA HIS A 17 -0.22 3.69 -2.42
C HIS A 17 0.15 4.71 -1.34
N LEU A 18 1.30 5.38 -1.47
CA LEU A 18 1.77 6.40 -0.53
C LEU A 18 1.12 7.78 -0.72
N ARG A 19 0.26 8.00 -1.72
CA ARG A 19 -0.41 9.30 -1.92
C ARG A 19 -1.26 9.74 -0.72
N GLY A 20 -1.72 8.79 0.09
CA GLY A 20 -2.43 9.05 1.35
C GLY A 20 -1.55 9.44 2.54
N TYR A 21 -0.22 9.33 2.40
CA TYR A 21 0.73 9.39 3.51
C TYR A 21 1.89 10.35 3.18
N PRO A 22 1.73 11.66 3.43
CA PRO A 22 2.72 12.66 3.01
C PRO A 22 4.09 12.48 3.68
N GLU A 23 4.12 11.97 4.91
CA GLU A 23 5.36 11.67 5.64
C GLU A 23 6.13 10.51 4.99
N GLU A 24 5.43 9.40 4.72
CA GLU A 24 6.01 8.21 4.09
C GLU A 24 6.39 8.48 2.63
N LEU A 25 5.58 9.24 1.90
CA LEU A 25 5.87 9.67 0.53
C LEU A 25 7.16 10.49 0.47
N ARG A 26 7.38 11.41 1.43
CA ARG A 26 8.65 12.15 1.53
C ARG A 26 9.83 11.21 1.81
N ARG A 27 9.67 10.24 2.71
CA ARG A 27 10.73 9.25 3.00
C ARG A 27 11.06 8.41 1.77
N PHE A 28 10.04 7.90 1.08
CA PHE A 28 10.21 7.06 -0.11
C PHE A 28 10.78 7.84 -1.29
N SER A 29 10.34 9.08 -1.51
CA SER A 29 10.92 9.96 -2.53
C SER A 29 12.41 10.24 -2.29
N ASN A 30 12.82 10.43 -1.04
CA ASN A 30 14.25 10.56 -0.69
C ASN A 30 15.02 9.25 -0.91
N LEU A 31 14.39 8.09 -0.66
CA LEU A 31 14.99 6.79 -0.96
C LEU A 31 15.18 6.57 -2.46
N MET A 32 14.19 6.90 -3.30
CA MET A 32 14.34 6.86 -4.76
C MET A 32 15.50 7.71 -5.25
N LYS A 33 15.64 8.93 -4.74
CA LYS A 33 16.78 9.80 -5.08
C LYS A 33 18.13 9.19 -4.71
N GLN A 34 18.19 8.37 -3.64
CA GLN A 34 19.40 7.66 -3.23
C GLN A 34 19.62 6.35 -4.00
N ALA A 35 18.56 5.68 -4.45
CA ALA A 35 18.63 4.38 -5.13
C ALA A 35 18.90 4.49 -6.64
N HIS A 36 18.28 5.48 -7.30
CA HIS A 36 18.48 5.78 -8.73
C HIS A 36 19.96 5.89 -9.18
N PRO A 37 20.87 6.58 -8.45
CA PRO A 37 22.28 6.66 -8.85
C PRO A 37 23.03 5.31 -8.79
N HIS A 38 22.45 4.28 -8.16
CA HIS A 38 23.02 2.93 -8.09
C HIS A 38 22.40 1.95 -9.10
N GLY A 39 21.46 2.39 -9.96
CA GLY A 39 20.77 1.53 -10.91
C GLY A 39 19.91 0.44 -10.24
N ARG A 40 19.44 0.68 -9.01
CA ARG A 40 18.53 -0.18 -8.25
C ARG A 40 17.26 0.57 -7.92
N THR A 41 16.16 -0.16 -7.73
CA THR A 41 14.89 0.41 -7.26
C THR A 41 14.99 0.88 -5.82
N ALA A 42 14.15 1.84 -5.41
CA ALA A 42 14.06 2.20 -4.00
C ALA A 42 13.53 1.02 -3.19
N VAL A 43 12.64 0.21 -3.74
CA VAL A 43 12.16 -1.05 -3.15
C VAL A 43 13.31 -1.99 -2.82
N GLU A 44 14.15 -2.37 -3.78
CA GLU A 44 15.28 -3.28 -3.55
C GLU A 44 16.34 -2.65 -2.65
N PHE A 45 16.64 -1.38 -2.84
CA PHE A 45 17.61 -0.65 -2.03
C PHE A 45 17.16 -0.55 -0.57
N PHE A 46 15.87 -0.36 -0.33
CA PHE A 46 15.27 -0.30 0.99
C PHE A 46 15.24 -1.68 1.65
N LEU A 47 14.77 -2.71 0.95
CA LEU A 47 14.73 -4.09 1.45
C LEU A 47 16.13 -4.66 1.74
N SER A 48 17.15 -4.20 1.01
CA SER A 48 18.54 -4.60 1.25
C SER A 48 19.17 -3.95 2.50
N ARG A 49 18.52 -2.95 3.12
CA ARG A 49 19.04 -2.29 4.34
C ARG A 49 18.39 -2.88 5.60
N PRO A 50 19.17 -3.15 6.67
CA PRO A 50 18.65 -3.63 7.95
C PRO A 50 17.81 -2.58 8.71
N VAL A 51 17.81 -1.31 8.26
CA VAL A 51 16.92 -0.25 8.76
C VAL A 51 15.48 -0.40 8.26
N ALA A 52 15.25 -1.26 7.26
CA ALA A 52 13.92 -1.75 6.92
C ALA A 52 13.46 -2.75 8.00
N GLY A 53 13.29 -2.26 9.23
CA GLY A 53 12.53 -2.97 10.24
C GLY A 53 11.08 -3.17 9.79
N ASP A 54 10.23 -3.67 10.69
CA ASP A 54 8.80 -3.97 10.52
C ASP A 54 7.92 -2.72 10.24
N SER A 55 8.39 -1.82 9.39
CA SER A 55 7.77 -0.57 8.99
C SER A 55 6.80 -0.83 7.83
N PHE A 56 5.71 -0.07 7.82
CA PHE A 56 4.71 -0.07 6.75
C PHE A 56 5.30 -0.04 5.33
N LEU A 57 6.34 0.78 5.10
CA LEU A 57 7.04 0.84 3.81
C LEU A 57 7.68 -0.50 3.42
N ALA A 58 8.26 -1.24 4.36
CA ALA A 58 8.86 -2.54 4.07
C ALA A 58 7.78 -3.57 3.71
N ALA A 59 6.64 -3.51 4.41
CA ALA A 59 5.51 -4.38 4.14
C ALA A 59 4.89 -4.10 2.76
N LEU A 60 4.67 -2.83 2.41
CA LEU A 60 4.22 -2.42 1.07
C LEU A 60 5.20 -2.87 -0.01
N CYS A 61 6.50 -2.61 0.18
CA CYS A 61 7.55 -3.01 -0.76
C CYS A 61 7.53 -4.54 -1.02
N ARG A 62 7.38 -5.36 0.02
CA ARG A 62 7.29 -6.83 -0.12
C ARG A 62 6.03 -7.28 -0.85
N LEU A 63 4.89 -6.66 -0.56
CA LEU A 63 3.61 -7.01 -1.19
C LEU A 63 3.58 -6.63 -2.68
N VAL A 64 4.05 -5.43 -3.01
CA VAL A 64 4.18 -4.98 -4.40
C VAL A 64 5.21 -5.81 -5.16
N GLN A 65 6.35 -6.14 -4.54
CA GLN A 65 7.33 -7.06 -5.12
C GLN A 65 6.77 -8.48 -5.35
N ALA A 66 5.84 -8.93 -4.49
CA ALA A 66 5.13 -10.19 -4.67
C ALA A 66 4.05 -10.14 -5.78
N GLY A 67 3.79 -8.96 -6.36
CA GLY A 67 2.72 -8.75 -7.33
C GLY A 67 1.32 -8.85 -6.74
N GLU A 68 1.19 -8.66 -5.42
CA GLU A 68 -0.12 -8.66 -4.76
C GLU A 68 -0.86 -7.35 -5.02
N ASP A 69 -2.10 -7.47 -5.48
CA ASP A 69 -2.97 -6.31 -5.71
C ASP A 69 -3.53 -5.81 -4.37
N ILE A 70 -2.84 -4.83 -3.80
CA ILE A 70 -3.09 -4.33 -2.45
C ILE A 70 -3.66 -2.92 -2.46
N VAL A 71 -4.34 -2.56 -1.38
CA VAL A 71 -4.90 -1.23 -1.15
C VAL A 71 -4.65 -0.79 0.28
N THR A 72 -4.27 0.48 0.43
CA THR A 72 -4.10 1.13 1.74
C THR A 72 -5.44 1.61 2.31
N VAL A 73 -5.46 2.07 3.57
CA VAL A 73 -6.67 2.68 4.18
C VAL A 73 -7.26 3.78 3.29
N VAL A 74 -6.42 4.61 2.68
CA VAL A 74 -6.86 5.73 1.85
C VAL A 74 -7.46 5.24 0.52
N GLU A 75 -6.88 4.22 -0.08
CA GLU A 75 -7.44 3.62 -1.31
C GLU A 75 -8.69 2.79 -1.03
N ALA A 76 -8.73 2.08 0.09
CA ALA A 76 -9.93 1.39 0.54
C ALA A 76 -11.07 2.39 0.79
N ALA A 77 -10.76 3.54 1.40
CA ALA A 77 -11.68 4.65 1.56
C ALA A 77 -12.20 5.19 0.22
N ASP A 78 -11.31 5.39 -0.75
CA ASP A 78 -11.66 5.82 -2.11
C ASP A 78 -12.58 4.80 -2.81
N LEU A 79 -12.21 3.51 -2.77
CA LEU A 79 -12.99 2.42 -3.34
C LEU A 79 -14.37 2.26 -2.71
N LEU A 80 -14.46 2.44 -1.40
CA LEU A 80 -15.70 2.32 -0.64
C LEU A 80 -16.50 3.64 -0.60
N GLY A 81 -15.96 4.73 -1.16
CA GLY A 81 -16.58 6.06 -1.17
C GLY A 81 -16.78 6.65 0.23
N MET A 82 -15.91 6.35 1.19
CA MET A 82 -16.04 6.75 2.59
C MET A 82 -14.73 7.33 3.13
N PRO A 83 -14.74 8.10 4.23
CA PRO A 83 -13.50 8.66 4.77
C PRO A 83 -12.60 7.55 5.38
N PRO A 84 -11.26 7.71 5.34
CA PRO A 84 -10.30 6.73 5.88
C PRO A 84 -10.50 6.46 7.38
N GLY A 85 -10.93 7.47 8.14
CA GLY A 85 -11.30 7.28 9.55
C GLY A 85 -12.42 6.24 9.72
N ARG A 86 -13.38 6.19 8.78
CA ARG A 86 -14.48 5.23 8.86
C ARG A 86 -14.06 3.81 8.48
N VAL A 87 -13.13 3.67 7.54
CA VAL A 87 -12.50 2.38 7.21
C VAL A 87 -11.79 1.81 8.44
N LEU A 88 -11.09 2.65 9.22
CA LEU A 88 -10.43 2.22 10.46
C LEU A 88 -11.41 1.79 11.55
N GLU A 89 -12.55 2.46 11.67
CA GLU A 89 -13.60 2.02 12.59
C GLU A 89 -14.21 0.68 12.15
N LEU A 90 -14.41 0.49 10.83
CA LEU A 90 -14.90 -0.77 10.28
C LEU A 90 -13.88 -1.90 10.42
N SER A 91 -12.58 -1.62 10.31
CA SER A 91 -11.54 -2.65 10.45
C SER A 91 -11.51 -3.30 11.83
N GLY A 92 -11.98 -2.59 12.86
CA GLY A 92 -12.21 -3.13 14.21
C GLY A 92 -13.52 -3.92 14.38
N THR A 93 -14.39 -3.94 13.37
CA THR A 93 -15.73 -4.53 13.43
C THR A 93 -15.75 -5.94 12.82
N PRO A 94 -16.40 -6.93 13.46
CA PRO A 94 -16.60 -8.24 12.86
C PRO A 94 -17.46 -8.12 11.59
N GLY A 95 -16.86 -8.45 10.44
CA GLY A 95 -17.50 -8.38 9.12
C GLY A 95 -16.68 -7.62 8.07
N PHE A 96 -15.72 -6.78 8.49
CA PHE A 96 -14.78 -6.14 7.56
C PHE A 96 -13.60 -7.07 7.24
N PRO A 97 -13.03 -7.02 6.03
CA PRO A 97 -11.87 -7.85 5.67
C PRO A 97 -10.71 -7.60 6.64
N ARG A 98 -10.00 -8.67 6.98
CA ARG A 98 -8.80 -8.57 7.82
C ARG A 98 -7.66 -7.94 7.03
N PRO A 99 -6.93 -6.98 7.61
CA PRO A 99 -5.74 -6.44 6.97
C PRO A 99 -4.69 -7.55 6.83
N LEU A 100 -3.99 -7.56 5.70
CA LEU A 100 -2.84 -8.42 5.46
C LEU A 100 -1.68 -8.07 6.40
N THR A 101 -1.46 -6.77 6.60
CA THR A 101 -0.34 -6.25 7.38
C THR A 101 -0.60 -4.81 7.83
N GLY A 102 0.23 -4.36 8.77
CA GLY A 102 0.19 -3.01 9.32
C GLY A 102 -0.81 -2.84 10.46
N GLU A 103 -0.76 -1.66 11.08
CA GLU A 103 -1.52 -1.36 12.30
C GLU A 103 -2.09 0.07 12.25
N GLY A 104 -3.32 0.22 12.74
CA GLY A 104 -4.06 1.48 12.70
C GLY A 104 -4.14 2.07 11.29
N ARG A 105 -3.69 3.32 11.12
CA ARG A 105 -3.72 4.03 9.83
C ARG A 105 -2.86 3.41 8.74
N HIS A 106 -1.98 2.45 9.07
CA HIS A 106 -1.07 1.80 8.13
C HIS A 106 -1.53 0.38 7.75
N GLN A 107 -2.81 0.06 7.94
CA GLN A 107 -3.36 -1.22 7.51
C GLN A 107 -3.44 -1.31 5.98
N VAL A 108 -3.13 -2.51 5.48
CA VAL A 108 -3.16 -2.85 4.06
C VAL A 108 -4.11 -4.04 3.86
N TRP A 109 -4.94 -3.98 2.84
CA TRP A 109 -5.82 -5.08 2.43
C TRP A 109 -5.53 -5.48 1.00
N ARG A 110 -6.04 -6.63 0.56
CA ARG A 110 -6.12 -6.91 -0.87
C ARG A 110 -7.24 -6.09 -1.47
N ARG A 111 -7.01 -5.59 -2.69
CA ARG A 111 -8.04 -4.91 -3.46
C ARG A 111 -9.26 -5.79 -3.64
N THR A 112 -9.07 -7.08 -3.90
CA THR A 112 -10.16 -8.06 -4.07
C THR A 112 -11.02 -8.18 -2.82
N ASP A 113 -10.43 -8.19 -1.62
CA ASP A 113 -11.17 -8.28 -0.36
C ASP A 113 -12.01 -7.03 -0.10
N ILE A 114 -11.46 -5.84 -0.37
CA ILE A 114 -12.18 -4.56 -0.20
C ILE A 114 -13.25 -4.36 -1.27
N THR A 115 -12.99 -4.76 -2.52
CA THR A 115 -13.99 -4.67 -3.59
C THR A 115 -15.08 -5.73 -3.45
N ALA A 116 -14.76 -6.91 -2.93
CA ALA A 116 -15.73 -7.94 -2.57
C ALA A 116 -16.53 -7.57 -1.32
N PHE A 117 -15.98 -6.71 -0.45
CA PHE A 117 -16.74 -6.11 0.65
C PHE A 117 -17.82 -5.20 0.08
N ARG A 118 -18.97 -5.79 -0.22
CA ARG A 118 -20.21 -5.05 -0.43
C ARG A 118 -20.55 -4.38 0.87
N ASN A 119 -20.41 -3.06 0.90
CA ASN A 119 -20.99 -2.24 1.94
C ASN A 119 -22.47 -2.67 2.10
N PRO A 120 -22.92 -3.18 3.26
CA PRO A 120 -24.31 -3.61 3.47
C PRO A 120 -25.35 -2.47 3.34
N GLY A 121 -24.95 -1.30 2.84
CA GLY A 121 -25.82 -0.16 2.51
C GLY A 121 -25.69 0.40 1.09
N ALA A 122 -24.94 -0.24 0.17
CA ALA A 122 -24.97 0.18 -1.23
C ALA A 122 -26.27 -0.32 -1.89
N PRO A 123 -27.19 0.55 -2.33
CA PRO A 123 -28.35 0.10 -3.09
C PRO A 123 -27.84 -0.60 -4.35
N ALA A 124 -28.30 -1.83 -4.57
CA ALA A 124 -28.14 -2.47 -5.86
C ALA A 124 -28.76 -1.54 -6.91
N ALA A 125 -27.92 -0.89 -7.71
CA ALA A 125 -28.39 -0.19 -8.89
C ALA A 125 -29.03 -1.23 -9.81
N GLY A 126 -30.36 -1.14 -9.95
CA GLY A 126 -31.18 -1.97 -10.82
C GLY A 126 -31.06 -1.60 -12.28
#